data_AF-A0A642UKE6-F1
#
_entry.id   AF-A0A642UKE6-F1
#
_cell.length_a   1.000
_cell.length_b   1.000
_cell.length_c   1.000
_cell.angle_alpha   90.00
_cell.angle_beta   90.00
_cell.angle_gamma   90.00
#
_symmetry.space_group_name_H-M   'P 1'
#
loop_
_entity.id
_entity.type
_entity.pdbx_description
1 polymer ?
#
loop_
_entity_poly.entity_id
_entity_poly.type
_entity_poly.pdbx_seq_one_letter_code
_entity_poly.pdbx_strand_id
1 'polypeptide(L)'
;MSFIPRRLFPNYNVPLANFKGHHQKALTKFGHLAPQIDLVVEVRDSRAPVSTTNVLFDKVLAHKPKLIVYTKKDLSVLKPDLMNKWHRHEPYMFVDARNRRDAQKVIDKVIERYDAMDPPPPLGLRMMIIGMPNVGKSTLVNTLREVGYGKELMEMGVSTKRKKVAKTGGQPGVTRSTSEIIRLSRVPDILVYDTPGVFLPTVKDAETMLALGLVGCVHTSFIDPVIQADYLLYLLNLQDPSGALYSEYIDHPTNSIDELLYNVAKTRGKLRNDEYDELGMALHWVNLWRQGKSSKYRGLFDLGAIVELNGKELRALYKDEQERVKEMNVHQKLVDSFGEDGTSTSKARKRTAKDRAADLKNQLFKL
;
A
#
# COMPACT_ATOMS: atom_id res chain seq x y z
N MET A 1 11.56 -6.22 -32.74
CA MET A 1 11.42 -4.87 -32.16
C MET A 1 11.62 -4.99 -30.66
N SER A 2 12.35 -4.06 -30.02
CA SER A 2 12.44 -4.01 -28.56
C SER A 2 11.08 -3.61 -27.98
N PHE A 3 10.61 -4.31 -26.96
CA PHE A 3 9.37 -3.97 -26.26
C PHE A 3 9.45 -2.57 -25.63
N ILE A 4 8.35 -1.82 -25.72
CA ILE A 4 8.24 -0.48 -25.16
C ILE A 4 7.14 -0.50 -24.09
N PRO A 5 7.49 -0.37 -22.80
CA PRO A 5 6.50 -0.19 -21.73
C PRO A 5 5.58 0.99 -22.00
N ARG A 6 4.33 0.90 -21.56
CA ARG A 6 3.45 2.06 -21.45
C ARG A 6 4.14 3.16 -20.63
N ARG A 7 4.04 4.40 -21.11
CA ARG A 7 4.59 5.59 -20.43
C ARG A 7 3.61 6.25 -19.48
N LEU A 8 2.32 6.04 -19.71
CA LEU A 8 1.23 6.55 -18.90
C LEU A 8 0.25 5.41 -18.63
N PHE A 9 -0.33 5.45 -17.45
CA PHE A 9 -1.45 4.59 -17.12
C PHE A 9 -2.76 5.25 -17.57
N PRO A 10 -3.73 4.51 -18.14
CA PRO A 10 -5.00 5.08 -18.52
C PRO A 10 -5.71 5.74 -17.33
N ASN A 11 -6.36 6.87 -17.57
CA ASN A 11 -7.05 7.62 -16.53
C ASN A 11 -8.41 6.98 -16.23
N TYR A 12 -8.41 5.97 -15.36
CA TYR A 12 -9.63 5.34 -14.88
C TYR A 12 -10.29 6.18 -13.79
N ASN A 13 -11.63 6.17 -13.75
CA ASN A 13 -12.39 6.78 -12.65
C ASN A 13 -12.33 5.88 -11.41
N VAL A 14 -11.21 5.91 -10.69
CA VAL A 14 -11.00 5.14 -9.47
C VAL A 14 -11.67 5.86 -8.29
N PRO A 15 -12.61 5.21 -7.56
CA PRO A 15 -13.21 5.81 -6.38
C PRO A 15 -12.14 6.17 -5.36
N LEU A 16 -12.08 7.45 -4.98
CA LEU A 16 -11.17 7.88 -3.91
C LEU A 16 -11.81 7.60 -2.55
N ALA A 17 -11.06 6.91 -1.70
CA ALA A 17 -11.48 6.61 -0.34
C ALA A 17 -11.70 7.90 0.48
N ASN A 18 -12.91 8.03 1.05
CA ASN A 18 -13.27 9.12 1.96
C ASN A 18 -13.85 8.55 3.26
N PHE A 19 -12.97 8.30 4.24
CA PHE A 19 -13.37 7.64 5.48
C PHE A 19 -13.53 8.66 6.63
N LYS A 20 -14.65 9.40 6.64
CA LYS A 20 -14.85 10.52 7.60
C LYS A 20 -15.04 10.10 9.06
N GLY A 21 -15.79 9.02 9.34
CA GLY A 21 -16.26 8.73 10.71
C GLY A 21 -15.27 8.01 11.64
N HIS A 22 -14.69 6.89 11.20
CA HIS A 22 -13.82 6.07 12.07
C HIS A 22 -12.43 6.68 12.28
N HIS A 23 -11.93 7.44 11.30
CA HIS A 23 -10.59 8.02 11.32
C HIS A 23 -10.54 9.25 12.23
N GLN A 24 -11.59 10.08 12.24
CA GLN A 24 -11.67 11.22 13.14
C GLN A 24 -11.61 10.77 14.61
N LYS A 25 -12.32 9.69 14.98
CA LYS A 25 -12.24 9.09 16.32
C LYS A 25 -10.82 8.64 16.67
N ALA A 26 -10.11 8.02 15.73
CA ALA A 26 -8.73 7.59 15.95
C ALA A 26 -7.77 8.78 16.13
N LEU A 27 -7.90 9.82 15.31
CA LEU A 27 -7.09 11.04 15.40
C LEU A 27 -7.35 11.81 16.70
N THR A 28 -8.60 11.96 17.11
CA THR A 28 -8.96 12.56 18.41
C THR A 28 -8.31 11.78 19.55
N LYS A 29 -8.36 10.45 19.50
CA LYS A 29 -7.69 9.61 20.50
C LYS A 29 -6.16 9.78 20.48
N PHE A 30 -5.55 9.94 19.32
CA PHE A 30 -4.12 10.22 19.22
C PHE A 30 -3.76 11.56 19.84
N GLY A 31 -4.57 12.61 19.62
CA GLY A 31 -4.40 13.90 20.28
C GLY A 31 -4.46 13.81 21.81
N HIS A 32 -5.38 13.02 22.36
CA HIS A 32 -5.46 12.80 23.82
C HIS A 32 -4.29 12.00 24.39
N LEU A 33 -3.73 11.06 23.61
CA LEU A 33 -2.58 10.26 24.04
C LEU A 33 -1.26 10.99 23.84
N ALA A 34 -1.17 11.90 22.86
CA ALA A 34 0.07 12.58 22.47
C ALA A 34 0.86 13.18 23.63
N PRO A 35 0.27 13.83 24.66
CA PRO A 35 1.03 14.35 25.80
C PRO A 35 1.80 13.27 26.57
N GLN A 36 1.33 12.02 26.55
CA GLN A 36 1.94 10.89 27.25
C GLN A 36 2.94 10.11 26.39
N ILE A 37 3.15 10.51 25.13
CA ILE A 37 4.05 9.80 24.19
C ILE A 37 5.39 10.54 24.12
N ASP A 38 6.46 9.78 24.29
CA ASP A 38 7.85 10.27 24.18
C ASP A 38 8.42 10.02 22.78
N LEU A 39 7.98 8.96 22.09
CA LEU A 39 8.47 8.55 20.78
C LEU A 39 7.35 8.03 19.88
N VAL A 40 7.34 8.45 18.62
CA VAL A 40 6.45 7.92 17.59
C VAL A 40 7.23 7.01 16.66
N VAL A 41 6.71 5.81 16.41
CA VAL A 41 7.23 4.90 15.38
C VAL A 41 6.24 4.84 14.24
N GLU A 42 6.56 5.49 13.13
CA GLU A 42 5.71 5.52 11.93
C GLU A 42 6.07 4.36 11.00
N VAL A 43 5.14 3.44 10.82
CA VAL A 43 5.34 2.22 10.02
C VAL A 43 4.78 2.42 8.61
N ARG A 44 5.64 2.26 7.61
CA ARG A 44 5.34 2.39 6.17
C ARG A 44 5.65 1.09 5.43
N ASP A 45 4.99 0.82 4.31
CA ASP A 45 5.30 -0.35 3.46
C ASP A 45 6.44 0.01 2.50
N SER A 46 7.55 -0.73 2.53
CA SER A 46 8.72 -0.45 1.68
C SER A 46 8.42 -0.53 0.18
N ARG A 47 7.33 -1.17 -0.24
CA ARG A 47 6.93 -1.26 -1.65
C ARG A 47 6.20 -0.01 -2.13
N ALA A 48 5.53 0.70 -1.23
CA ALA A 48 4.84 1.96 -1.51
C ALA A 48 5.20 3.01 -0.45
N PRO A 49 6.49 3.41 -0.38
CA PRO A 49 7.03 4.25 0.69
C PRO A 49 6.44 5.68 0.73
N VAL A 50 5.98 6.22 -0.40
CA VAL A 50 5.36 7.54 -0.51
C VAL A 50 3.86 7.40 -0.23
N SER A 51 3.15 6.51 -0.95
CA SER A 51 1.70 6.37 -0.80
C SER A 51 1.26 5.96 0.60
N THR A 52 2.09 5.19 1.33
CA THR A 52 1.76 4.77 2.70
C THR A 52 2.07 5.81 3.79
N THR A 53 2.56 6.99 3.40
CA THR A 53 2.76 8.12 4.32
C THR A 53 1.42 8.77 4.68
N ASN A 54 1.18 9.03 5.96
CA ASN A 54 -0.04 9.69 6.41
C ASN A 54 0.25 11.04 7.08
N VAL A 55 0.12 12.10 6.29
CA VAL A 55 0.39 13.50 6.67
C VAL A 55 -0.46 14.00 7.84
N LEU A 56 -1.54 13.31 8.21
CA LEU A 56 -2.32 13.70 9.39
C LEU A 56 -1.59 13.42 10.69
N PHE A 57 -0.73 12.41 10.71
CA PHE A 57 0.04 12.10 11.91
C PHE A 57 0.97 13.25 12.26
N ASP A 58 1.55 13.89 11.25
CA ASP A 58 2.40 15.08 11.44
C ASP A 58 1.60 16.26 12.02
N LYS A 59 0.29 16.34 11.77
CA LYS A 59 -0.58 17.37 12.38
C LYS A 59 -0.91 17.07 13.84
N VAL A 60 -1.26 15.81 14.16
CA VAL A 60 -1.74 15.43 15.50
C VAL A 60 -0.59 15.17 16.49
N LEU A 61 0.54 14.69 15.98
CA LEU A 61 1.73 14.35 16.76
C LEU A 61 2.88 15.33 16.45
N ALA A 62 2.51 16.57 16.11
CA ALA A 62 3.46 17.64 15.84
C ALA A 62 4.48 17.74 16.98
N HIS A 63 5.76 17.90 16.62
CA HIS A 63 6.91 18.00 17.54
C HIS A 63 7.30 16.75 18.31
N LYS A 64 6.60 15.61 18.13
CA LYS A 64 7.05 14.36 18.74
C LYS A 64 8.25 13.78 17.98
N PRO A 65 9.31 13.34 18.67
CA PRO A 65 10.37 12.56 18.05
C PRO A 65 9.78 11.39 17.27
N LYS A 66 10.24 11.18 16.04
CA LYS A 66 9.70 10.19 15.12
C LYS A 66 10.80 9.29 14.58
N LEU A 67 10.57 7.98 14.60
CA LEU A 67 11.37 6.96 13.92
C LEU A 67 10.53 6.34 12.81
N ILE A 68 10.99 6.43 11.56
CA ILE A 68 10.26 5.89 10.42
C ILE A 68 10.74 4.47 10.14
N VAL A 69 9.82 3.51 10.09
CA VAL A 69 10.12 2.10 9.90
C VAL A 69 9.46 1.60 8.63
N TYR A 70 10.27 1.36 7.60
CA TYR A 70 9.85 0.75 6.35
C TYR A 70 9.87 -0.78 6.49
N THR A 71 8.68 -1.36 6.62
CA THR A 71 8.49 -2.81 6.76
C THR A 71 8.45 -3.51 5.40
N LYS A 72 8.46 -4.85 5.41
CA LYS A 72 8.41 -5.69 4.19
C LYS A 72 9.58 -5.39 3.26
N LYS A 73 10.75 -5.07 3.82
CA LYS A 73 11.97 -4.82 3.03
C LYS A 73 12.34 -6.01 2.15
N ASP A 74 11.97 -7.22 2.57
CA ASP A 74 12.18 -8.47 1.85
C ASP A 74 11.32 -8.57 0.58
N LEU A 75 10.30 -7.72 0.43
CA LEU A 75 9.39 -7.66 -0.72
C LEU A 75 9.62 -6.42 -1.61
N SER A 76 10.57 -5.55 -1.24
CA SER A 76 10.82 -4.29 -1.94
C SER A 76 12.20 -4.29 -2.58
N VAL A 77 12.33 -3.53 -3.68
CA VAL A 77 13.60 -3.24 -4.36
C VAL A 77 14.10 -1.81 -4.06
N LEU A 78 13.52 -1.15 -3.04
CA LEU A 78 13.87 0.21 -2.66
C LEU A 78 15.35 0.32 -2.25
N LYS A 79 16.09 1.24 -2.87
CA LYS A 79 17.51 1.47 -2.58
C LYS A 79 17.69 2.53 -1.48
N PRO A 80 18.70 2.39 -0.59
CA PRO A 80 18.98 3.36 0.47
C PRO A 80 19.27 4.79 -0.03
N ASP A 81 19.88 4.95 -1.21
CA ASP A 81 20.26 6.28 -1.74
C ASP A 81 19.07 7.20 -1.98
N LEU A 82 17.95 6.63 -2.42
CA LEU A 82 16.70 7.38 -2.60
C LEU A 82 16.14 7.81 -1.24
N MET A 83 16.22 6.93 -0.24
CA MET A 83 15.74 7.23 1.10
C MET A 83 16.56 8.29 1.80
N ASN A 84 17.88 8.31 1.61
CA ASN A 84 18.75 9.36 2.15
C ASN A 84 18.37 10.74 1.60
N LYS A 85 17.86 10.82 0.36
CA LYS A 85 17.35 12.08 -0.20
C LYS A 85 16.03 12.50 0.44
N TRP A 86 15.13 11.55 0.68
CA TRP A 86 13.82 11.80 1.26
C TRP A 86 13.87 12.08 2.76
N HIS A 87 14.79 11.44 3.48
CA HIS A 87 14.97 11.53 4.93
C HIS A 87 16.26 12.26 5.29
N ARG A 88 16.28 13.58 5.08
CA ARG A 88 17.44 14.40 5.49
C ARG A 88 17.53 14.63 6.99
N HIS A 89 16.39 14.69 7.66
CA HIS A 89 16.29 15.12 9.07
C HIS A 89 15.50 14.15 9.94
N GLU A 90 14.95 13.07 9.38
CA GLU A 90 14.16 12.08 10.10
C GLU A 90 14.90 10.73 10.11
N PRO A 91 15.10 10.10 11.28
CA PRO A 91 15.72 8.79 11.33
C PRO A 91 14.77 7.75 10.71
N TYR A 92 15.31 6.88 9.85
CA TYR A 92 14.54 5.82 9.21
C TYR A 92 15.28 4.48 9.24
N MET A 93 14.53 3.39 9.13
CA MET A 93 15.05 2.02 9.13
C MET A 93 14.26 1.12 8.19
N PHE A 94 14.94 0.16 7.58
CA PHE A 94 14.32 -0.93 6.82
C PHE A 94 14.27 -2.22 7.63
N VAL A 95 13.10 -2.83 7.75
CA VAL A 95 12.90 -4.05 8.52
C VAL A 95 12.04 -5.07 7.78
N ASP A 96 12.33 -6.35 7.96
CA ASP A 96 11.29 -7.37 7.87
C ASP A 96 10.70 -7.52 9.27
N ALA A 97 9.43 -7.14 9.43
CA ALA A 97 8.73 -7.17 10.72
C ALA A 97 8.64 -8.58 11.32
N ARG A 98 8.85 -9.64 10.53
CA ARG A 98 8.88 -11.04 10.98
C ARG A 98 10.27 -11.47 11.44
N ASN A 99 11.31 -10.71 11.08
CA ASN A 99 12.70 -11.06 11.36
C ASN A 99 13.11 -10.55 12.75
N ARG A 100 13.48 -11.46 13.64
CA ARG A 100 13.90 -11.14 15.02
C ARG A 100 15.14 -10.24 15.09
N ARG A 101 16.10 -10.38 14.17
CA ARG A 101 17.31 -9.54 14.15
C ARG A 101 16.99 -8.10 13.77
N ASP A 102 16.06 -7.89 12.83
CA ASP A 102 15.61 -6.55 12.47
C ASP A 102 14.79 -5.92 13.60
N ALA A 103 13.92 -6.67 14.25
CA ALA A 103 13.18 -6.21 15.41
C ALA A 103 14.12 -5.84 16.58
N GLN A 104 15.21 -6.60 16.80
CA GLN A 104 16.24 -6.24 17.78
C GLN A 104 16.86 -4.87 17.45
N LYS A 105 17.23 -4.62 16.20
CA LYS A 105 17.78 -3.31 15.79
C LYS A 105 16.82 -2.15 16.08
N VAL A 106 15.51 -2.36 15.92
CA VAL A 106 14.51 -1.34 16.26
C VAL A 106 14.47 -1.10 17.76
N ILE A 107 14.48 -2.16 18.59
CA ILE A 107 14.57 -2.03 20.06
C ILE A 107 15.85 -1.29 20.45
N ASP A 108 17.00 -1.68 19.90
CA ASP A 108 18.28 -1.06 20.20
C ASP A 108 18.25 0.45 19.87
N LYS A 109 17.64 0.82 18.74
CA LYS A 109 17.49 2.24 18.35
C LYS A 109 16.56 3.02 19.28
N VAL A 110 15.52 2.36 19.80
CA VAL A 110 14.61 2.95 20.80
C VAL A 110 15.34 3.14 22.14
N ILE A 111 16.15 2.16 22.55
CA ILE A 111 16.97 2.23 23.78
C ILE A 111 18.00 3.36 23.66
N GLU A 112 18.73 3.44 22.54
CA GLU A 112 19.65 4.55 22.25
C GLU A 112 18.94 5.91 22.38
N ARG A 113 17.69 6.00 21.91
CA ARG A 113 16.90 7.23 22.02
C ARG A 113 16.47 7.53 23.44
N TYR A 114 16.15 6.52 24.25
CA TYR A 114 15.84 6.65 25.67
C TYR A 114 17.05 7.15 26.45
N ASP A 115 18.22 6.54 26.24
CA ASP A 115 19.47 6.89 26.93
C ASP A 115 19.95 8.32 26.58
N ALA A 116 19.57 8.81 25.40
CA ALA A 116 19.84 10.19 24.97
C ALA A 116 18.84 11.23 25.51
N MET A 117 17.81 10.84 26.27
CA MET A 117 16.89 11.78 26.93
C MET A 117 17.46 12.22 28.28
N ASP A 118 17.48 13.53 28.53
CA ASP A 118 17.94 14.11 29.79
C ASP A 118 16.91 15.11 30.36
N PRO A 119 16.30 14.82 31.53
CA PRO A 119 16.37 13.54 32.24
C PRO A 119 15.59 12.45 31.48
N PRO A 120 15.94 11.16 31.66
CA PRO A 120 15.17 10.07 31.08
C PRO A 120 13.75 10.02 31.69
N PRO A 121 12.73 9.57 30.93
CA PRO A 121 11.37 9.45 31.44
C PRO A 121 11.30 8.56 32.69
N PRO A 122 10.82 9.06 33.84
CA PRO A 122 10.88 8.35 35.12
C PRO A 122 9.97 7.13 35.20
N LEU A 123 8.96 7.04 34.31
CA LEU A 123 8.00 5.93 34.24
C LEU A 123 8.23 5.05 33.00
N GLY A 124 9.46 5.07 32.45
CA GLY A 124 9.79 4.39 31.21
C GLY A 124 9.37 5.16 29.97
N LEU A 125 9.93 4.74 28.83
CA LEU A 125 9.65 5.33 27.53
C LEU A 125 8.29 4.85 27.01
N ARG A 126 7.39 5.80 26.74
CA ARG A 126 6.09 5.54 26.12
C ARG A 126 6.16 5.85 24.64
N MET A 127 5.98 4.83 23.81
CA MET A 127 5.92 4.97 22.37
C MET A 127 4.53 4.72 21.78
N MET A 128 4.28 5.30 20.62
CA MET A 128 3.10 5.02 19.81
C MET A 128 3.52 4.47 18.46
N ILE A 129 2.97 3.32 18.08
CA ILE A 129 3.18 2.74 16.74
C ILE A 129 1.99 3.13 15.86
N ILE A 130 2.25 3.86 14.78
CA ILE A 130 1.24 4.39 13.85
C ILE A 130 1.55 3.99 12.41
N GLY A 131 0.60 4.19 11.49
CA GLY A 131 0.75 3.83 10.08
C GLY A 131 -0.54 3.34 9.43
N MET A 132 -0.55 3.28 8.10
CA MET A 132 -1.69 2.80 7.31
C MET A 132 -2.10 1.36 7.67
N PRO A 133 -3.36 0.93 7.42
CA PRO A 133 -3.75 -0.47 7.55
C PRO A 133 -2.79 -1.42 6.81
N ASN A 134 -2.56 -2.63 7.33
CA ASN A 134 -1.79 -3.69 6.66
C ASN A 134 -0.31 -3.40 6.29
N VAL A 135 0.25 -2.27 6.71
CA VAL A 135 1.70 -2.00 6.62
C VAL A 135 2.54 -2.89 7.53
N GLY A 136 1.94 -3.63 8.47
CA GLY A 136 2.66 -4.61 9.30
C GLY A 136 2.91 -4.20 10.76
N LYS A 137 2.23 -3.16 11.25
CA LYS A 137 2.30 -2.70 12.66
C LYS A 137 2.14 -3.83 13.68
N SER A 138 1.05 -4.60 13.60
CA SER A 138 0.78 -5.67 14.58
C SER A 138 1.77 -6.83 14.48
N THR A 139 2.34 -7.10 13.30
CA THR A 139 3.44 -8.06 13.16
C THR A 139 4.68 -7.53 13.87
N LEU A 140 5.05 -6.28 13.61
CA LEU A 140 6.18 -5.61 14.25
C LEU A 140 6.04 -5.60 15.78
N VAL A 141 4.89 -5.16 16.31
CA VAL A 141 4.58 -5.17 17.76
C VAL A 141 4.82 -6.55 18.39
N ASN A 142 4.27 -7.60 17.77
CA ASN A 142 4.40 -8.96 18.29
C ASN A 142 5.87 -9.40 18.32
N THR A 143 6.63 -9.13 17.25
CA THR A 143 8.04 -9.53 17.17
C THR A 143 8.95 -8.67 18.07
N LEU A 144 8.68 -7.36 18.20
CA LEU A 144 9.37 -6.48 19.15
C LEU A 144 9.20 -6.99 20.58
N ARG A 145 7.97 -7.35 20.98
CA ARG A 145 7.69 -7.93 22.30
C ARG A 145 8.46 -9.23 22.49
N GLU A 146 8.47 -10.09 21.47
CA GLU A 146 9.15 -11.39 21.51
C GLU A 146 10.68 -11.27 21.67
N VAL A 147 11.25 -10.18 21.20
CA VAL A 147 12.69 -9.91 21.25
C VAL A 147 13.06 -9.15 22.53
N GLY A 148 12.29 -8.13 22.92
CA GLY A 148 12.53 -7.36 24.14
C GLY A 148 12.39 -8.19 25.42
N TYR A 149 11.53 -9.21 25.43
CA TYR A 149 11.45 -10.20 26.52
C TYR A 149 12.27 -11.47 26.27
N GLY A 150 13.05 -11.54 25.19
CA GLY A 150 13.70 -12.77 24.73
C GLY A 150 14.68 -13.38 25.75
N LYS A 151 15.36 -12.55 26.55
CA LYS A 151 16.30 -13.01 27.60
C LYS A 151 15.55 -13.51 28.85
N GLU A 152 14.57 -12.76 29.35
CA GLU A 152 13.80 -13.10 30.56
C GLU A 152 12.82 -14.27 30.36
N LEU A 153 12.19 -14.39 29.18
CA LEU A 153 11.25 -15.48 28.89
C LEU A 153 11.94 -16.85 28.75
N MET A 154 13.25 -16.87 28.45
CA MET A 154 14.03 -18.11 28.44
C MET A 154 14.38 -18.57 29.86
N GLU A 155 14.59 -17.64 30.78
CA GLU A 155 14.94 -17.94 32.18
C GLU A 155 13.72 -18.35 33.03
N MET A 156 12.52 -17.85 32.72
CA MET A 156 11.32 -18.10 33.54
C MET A 156 10.60 -19.44 33.26
N GLY A 157 11.05 -20.27 32.32
CA GLY A 157 10.51 -21.63 32.10
C GLY A 157 9.02 -21.72 31.71
N VAL A 158 8.34 -20.61 31.44
CA VAL A 158 6.89 -20.58 31.14
C VAL A 158 6.66 -20.81 29.64
N SER A 159 6.04 -21.94 29.31
CA SER A 159 5.39 -22.31 28.03
C SER A 159 6.03 -21.77 26.73
N THR A 160 6.56 -22.68 25.91
CA THR A 160 7.11 -22.41 24.56
C THR A 160 6.11 -21.77 23.58
N LYS A 161 4.80 -21.81 23.87
CA LYS A 161 3.75 -21.25 23.01
C LYS A 161 3.43 -19.81 23.40
N ARG A 162 4.18 -18.88 22.82
CA ARG A 162 4.05 -17.43 23.05
C ARG A 162 2.71 -16.90 22.55
N LYS A 163 1.88 -16.35 23.44
CA LYS A 163 0.58 -15.74 23.10
C LYS A 163 0.81 -14.43 22.33
N LYS A 164 0.30 -14.33 21.10
CA LYS A 164 0.26 -13.08 20.33
C LYS A 164 -0.58 -12.04 21.08
N VAL A 165 -0.10 -10.80 21.13
CA VAL A 165 -0.79 -9.69 21.83
C VAL A 165 -1.63 -8.89 20.85
N ALA A 166 -1.09 -8.63 19.66
CA ALA A 166 -1.81 -7.95 18.60
C ALA A 166 -2.39 -8.96 17.59
N LYS A 167 -3.67 -8.80 17.22
CA LYS A 167 -4.30 -9.60 16.15
C LYS A 167 -3.69 -9.24 14.79
N THR A 168 -3.37 -10.25 13.98
CA THR A 168 -2.76 -10.08 12.65
C THR A 168 -3.65 -10.69 11.56
N GLY A 169 -3.86 -9.98 10.46
CA GLY A 169 -4.60 -10.46 9.29
C GLY A 169 -4.33 -9.59 8.05
N GLY A 170 -4.66 -10.10 6.86
CA GLY A 170 -4.40 -9.43 5.59
C GLY A 170 -5.49 -8.46 5.11
N GLN A 171 -6.64 -8.40 5.81
CA GLN A 171 -7.72 -7.47 5.50
C GLN A 171 -7.60 -6.19 6.35
N PRO A 172 -7.84 -5.00 5.77
CA PRO A 172 -7.89 -3.76 6.55
C PRO A 172 -8.93 -3.85 7.68
N GLY A 173 -8.65 -3.21 8.82
CA GLY A 173 -9.59 -3.16 9.95
C GLY A 173 -9.62 -4.40 10.87
N VAL A 174 -8.60 -5.26 10.81
CA VAL A 174 -8.44 -6.40 11.76
C VAL A 174 -8.19 -5.92 13.19
N THR A 175 -7.38 -4.87 13.37
CA THR A 175 -7.19 -4.20 14.65
C THR A 175 -8.32 -3.19 14.84
N ARG A 176 -9.29 -3.49 15.71
CA ARG A 176 -10.53 -2.70 15.89
C ARG A 176 -10.58 -1.84 17.17
N SER A 177 -9.68 -2.07 18.13
CA SER A 177 -9.64 -1.35 19.41
C SER A 177 -8.21 -0.97 19.81
N THR A 178 -8.05 0.23 20.40
CA THR A 178 -6.80 0.89 20.82
C THR A 178 -6.42 0.55 22.27
N SER A 179 -6.69 -0.67 22.74
CA SER A 179 -7.02 -0.86 24.17
C SER A 179 -5.96 -1.50 25.06
N GLU A 180 -4.73 -1.77 24.60
CA GLU A 180 -3.73 -2.37 25.48
C GLU A 180 -2.38 -1.65 25.35
N ILE A 181 -1.89 -1.12 26.47
CA ILE A 181 -0.49 -0.72 26.60
C ILE A 181 0.32 -2.01 26.65
N ILE A 182 1.16 -2.22 25.65
CA ILE A 182 2.01 -3.39 25.52
C ILE A 182 3.40 -3.00 25.98
N ARG A 183 3.81 -3.52 27.13
CA ARG A 183 5.21 -3.41 27.55
C ARG A 183 6.08 -4.26 26.61
N LEU A 184 7.20 -3.71 26.13
CA LEU A 184 8.14 -4.36 25.21
C LEU A 184 9.45 -4.75 25.89
N SER A 185 9.93 -3.94 26.83
CA SER A 185 11.17 -4.16 27.59
C SER A 185 10.96 -3.74 29.03
N ARG A 186 11.73 -4.32 29.96
CA ARG A 186 11.76 -3.90 31.37
C ARG A 186 12.95 -3.01 31.71
N VAL A 187 14.06 -3.17 30.98
CA VAL A 187 15.32 -2.44 31.21
C VAL A 187 15.85 -1.94 29.85
N PRO A 188 15.74 -0.63 29.55
CA PRO A 188 14.84 0.32 30.20
C PRO A 188 13.37 -0.08 30.01
N ASP A 189 12.48 0.48 30.84
CA ASP A 189 11.05 0.19 30.72
C ASP A 189 10.49 0.85 29.44
N ILE A 190 9.95 0.04 28.53
CA ILE A 190 9.45 0.50 27.23
C ILE A 190 8.02 0.03 27.06
N LEU A 191 7.10 0.97 26.83
CA LEU A 191 5.65 0.77 26.73
C LEU A 191 5.16 1.24 25.35
N VAL A 192 4.33 0.45 24.69
CA VAL A 192 3.74 0.75 23.38
C VAL A 192 2.24 0.90 23.50
N TYR A 193 1.70 1.97 22.94
CA TYR A 193 0.29 2.03 22.58
C TYR A 193 0.12 1.40 21.19
N ASP A 194 -0.48 0.21 21.12
CA ASP A 194 -0.85 -0.38 19.82
C ASP A 194 -2.11 0.33 19.31
N THR A 195 -1.99 0.91 18.12
CA THR A 195 -3.07 1.67 17.50
C THR A 195 -3.59 0.96 16.25
N PRO A 196 -4.92 0.95 16.02
CA PRO A 196 -5.49 0.48 14.78
C PRO A 196 -4.91 1.31 13.65
N GLY A 197 -4.73 0.69 12.48
CA GLY A 197 -4.24 1.41 11.31
C GLY A 197 -5.19 2.53 10.93
N VAL A 198 -4.70 3.77 10.93
CA VAL A 198 -5.48 4.92 10.49
C VAL A 198 -5.18 5.15 9.02
N PHE A 199 -6.16 4.86 8.18
CA PHE A 199 -6.16 5.19 6.76
C PHE A 199 -6.25 6.71 6.54
N LEU A 200 -5.82 7.19 5.37
CA LEU A 200 -5.94 8.59 4.95
C LEU A 200 -7.42 9.01 4.85
N PRO A 201 -7.84 10.18 5.38
CA PRO A 201 -9.20 10.67 5.23
C PRO A 201 -9.51 11.06 3.78
N THR A 202 -8.47 11.39 3.01
CA THR A 202 -8.58 11.75 1.59
C THR A 202 -7.32 11.27 0.89
N VAL A 203 -7.49 10.36 -0.07
CA VAL A 203 -6.42 9.96 -0.99
C VAL A 203 -6.28 11.05 -2.05
N LYS A 204 -5.04 11.45 -2.36
CA LYS A 204 -4.74 12.61 -3.21
C LYS A 204 -5.16 12.39 -4.66
N ASP A 205 -4.91 11.20 -5.20
CA ASP A 205 -5.06 10.87 -6.61
C ASP A 205 -5.27 9.36 -6.83
N ALA A 206 -5.67 8.99 -8.05
CA ALA A 206 -5.96 7.60 -8.42
C ALA A 206 -4.72 6.70 -8.36
N GLU A 207 -3.53 7.21 -8.71
CA GLU A 207 -2.27 6.46 -8.66
C GLU A 207 -1.95 6.03 -7.22
N THR A 208 -2.09 6.95 -6.27
CA THR A 208 -1.94 6.68 -4.83
C THR A 208 -2.96 5.63 -4.37
N MET A 209 -4.21 5.73 -4.84
CA MET A 209 -5.27 4.78 -4.50
C MET A 209 -4.95 3.37 -5.02
N LEU A 210 -4.48 3.27 -6.27
CA LEU A 210 -4.06 2.01 -6.89
C LEU A 210 -2.84 1.41 -6.16
N ALA A 211 -1.83 2.21 -5.84
CA ALA A 211 -0.65 1.79 -5.07
C ALA A 211 -1.03 1.26 -3.68
N LEU A 212 -1.89 1.99 -2.95
CA LEU A 212 -2.43 1.56 -1.65
C LEU A 212 -3.23 0.26 -1.76
N GLY A 213 -3.94 0.07 -2.87
CA GLY A 213 -4.62 -1.17 -3.19
C GLY A 213 -3.66 -2.34 -3.42
N LEU A 214 -2.56 -2.15 -4.15
CA LEU A 214 -1.54 -3.19 -4.39
C LEU A 214 -0.91 -3.68 -3.08
N VAL A 215 -0.54 -2.75 -2.18
CA VAL A 215 0.00 -3.12 -0.86
C VAL A 215 -1.04 -3.66 0.13
N GLY A 216 -2.33 -3.57 -0.22
CA GLY A 216 -3.44 -4.07 0.57
C GLY A 216 -3.88 -3.14 1.71
N CYS A 217 -3.55 -1.85 1.64
CA CYS A 217 -4.03 -0.84 2.61
C CYS A 217 -5.53 -0.54 2.42
N VAL A 218 -6.05 -0.75 1.20
CA VAL A 218 -7.45 -0.58 0.82
C VAL A 218 -8.13 -1.94 0.65
N HIS A 219 -9.42 -2.02 0.97
CA HIS A 219 -10.20 -3.24 0.73
C HIS A 219 -10.40 -3.49 -0.77
N THR A 220 -10.37 -4.76 -1.19
CA THR A 220 -10.39 -5.15 -2.62
C THR A 220 -11.65 -4.75 -3.37
N SER A 221 -12.73 -4.39 -2.67
CA SER A 221 -13.99 -3.94 -3.30
C SER A 221 -13.97 -2.49 -3.79
N PHE A 222 -12.97 -1.68 -3.43
CA PHE A 222 -12.94 -0.25 -3.80
C PHE A 222 -12.36 0.00 -5.18
N ILE A 223 -11.62 -0.97 -5.73
CA ILE A 223 -10.89 -0.83 -6.98
C ILE A 223 -11.23 -2.06 -7.80
N ASP A 224 -11.54 -1.84 -9.08
CA ASP A 224 -11.74 -2.94 -10.01
C ASP A 224 -10.48 -3.84 -10.04
N PRO A 225 -10.61 -5.17 -9.84
CA PRO A 225 -9.47 -6.07 -9.83
C PRO A 225 -8.65 -6.05 -11.11
N VAL A 226 -9.28 -5.90 -12.28
CA VAL A 226 -8.61 -5.89 -13.59
C VAL A 226 -7.81 -4.61 -13.74
N ILE A 227 -8.37 -3.46 -13.38
CA ILE A 227 -7.63 -2.18 -13.36
C ILE A 227 -6.42 -2.27 -12.43
N GLN A 228 -6.59 -2.86 -11.24
CA GLN A 228 -5.49 -3.05 -10.29
C GLN A 228 -4.40 -4.00 -10.82
N ALA A 229 -4.81 -5.07 -11.50
CA ALA A 229 -3.92 -6.04 -12.14
C ALA A 229 -3.14 -5.41 -13.30
N ASP A 230 -3.80 -4.58 -14.10
CA ASP A 230 -3.20 -3.83 -15.19
C ASP A 230 -2.21 -2.78 -14.70
N TYR A 231 -2.55 -2.06 -13.62
CA TYR A 231 -1.65 -1.10 -12.98
C TYR A 231 -0.39 -1.79 -12.44
N LEU A 232 -0.53 -3.00 -11.89
CA LEU A 232 0.62 -3.80 -11.49
C LEU A 232 1.50 -4.13 -12.69
N LEU A 233 0.94 -4.67 -13.78
CA LEU A 233 1.70 -4.97 -15.01
C LEU A 233 2.44 -3.74 -15.54
N TYR A 234 1.76 -2.59 -15.58
CA TYR A 234 2.35 -1.31 -15.93
C TYR A 234 3.59 -0.98 -15.10
N LEU A 235 3.48 -1.03 -13.77
CA LEU A 235 4.59 -0.72 -12.87
C LEU A 235 5.75 -1.73 -12.98
N LEU A 236 5.46 -3.00 -13.24
CA LEU A 236 6.48 -4.02 -13.46
C LEU A 236 7.26 -3.75 -14.75
N ASN A 237 6.59 -3.44 -15.85
CA ASN A 237 7.23 -3.12 -17.12
C ASN A 237 8.13 -1.88 -17.03
N LEU A 238 7.78 -0.90 -16.19
CA LEU A 238 8.62 0.27 -15.93
C LEU A 238 9.88 -0.06 -15.13
N GLN A 239 9.82 -1.06 -14.26
CA GLN A 239 10.96 -1.51 -13.45
C GLN A 239 11.86 -2.48 -14.22
N ASP A 240 11.24 -3.33 -15.05
CA ASP A 240 11.91 -4.32 -15.90
C ASP A 240 11.15 -4.48 -17.23
N PRO A 241 11.61 -3.81 -18.31
CA PRO A 241 11.00 -3.92 -19.63
C PRO A 241 11.16 -5.29 -20.29
N SER A 242 12.00 -6.19 -19.77
CA SER A 242 12.25 -7.49 -20.40
C SER A 242 11.09 -8.47 -20.23
N GLY A 243 10.20 -8.23 -19.26
CA GLY A 243 9.13 -9.15 -18.88
C GLY A 243 9.58 -10.32 -18.00
N ALA A 244 10.84 -10.36 -17.55
CA ALA A 244 11.36 -11.45 -16.72
C ALA A 244 10.59 -11.62 -15.40
N LEU A 245 10.00 -10.55 -14.87
CA LEU A 245 9.17 -10.57 -13.67
C LEU A 245 7.90 -11.44 -13.81
N TYR A 246 7.43 -11.71 -15.02
CA TYR A 246 6.25 -12.53 -15.29
C TYR A 246 6.46 -13.61 -16.35
N SER A 247 7.73 -13.93 -16.65
CA SER A 247 8.12 -14.89 -17.69
C SER A 247 7.67 -16.34 -17.46
N GLU A 248 7.13 -16.64 -16.28
CA GLU A 248 6.54 -17.96 -15.97
C GLU A 248 5.16 -18.15 -16.61
N TYR A 249 4.52 -17.05 -17.02
CA TYR A 249 3.20 -17.06 -17.63
C TYR A 249 3.29 -16.82 -19.14
N ILE A 250 4.15 -15.89 -19.56
CA ILE A 250 4.29 -15.48 -20.96
C ILE A 250 5.78 -15.37 -21.31
N ASP A 251 6.18 -15.84 -22.49
CA ASP A 251 7.58 -15.90 -22.92
C ASP A 251 8.11 -14.59 -23.53
N HIS A 252 7.27 -13.56 -23.58
CA HIS A 252 7.60 -12.24 -24.09
C HIS A 252 6.93 -11.14 -23.24
N PRO A 253 7.50 -9.92 -23.21
CA PRO A 253 6.89 -8.81 -22.51
C PRO A 253 5.61 -8.31 -23.20
N THR A 254 4.62 -7.91 -22.40
CA THR A 254 3.32 -7.41 -22.91
C THR A 254 2.83 -6.19 -22.12
N ASN A 255 2.08 -5.32 -22.80
CA ASN A 255 1.29 -4.25 -22.17
C ASN A 255 -0.20 -4.61 -22.06
N SER A 256 -0.61 -5.77 -22.59
CA SER A 256 -1.99 -6.24 -22.56
C SER A 256 -2.25 -7.03 -21.29
N ILE A 257 -3.11 -6.51 -20.42
CA ILE A 257 -3.53 -7.23 -19.22
C ILE A 257 -4.32 -8.49 -19.58
N ASP A 258 -5.15 -8.43 -20.63
CA ASP A 258 -5.98 -9.56 -21.07
C ASP A 258 -5.12 -10.75 -21.51
N GLU A 259 -4.03 -10.46 -22.23
CA GLU A 259 -3.07 -11.46 -22.67
C GLU A 259 -2.34 -12.09 -21.47
N LEU A 260 -1.90 -11.27 -20.52
CA LEU A 260 -1.26 -11.78 -19.30
C LEU A 260 -2.22 -12.65 -18.49
N LEU A 261 -3.45 -12.20 -18.26
CA LEU A 261 -4.43 -12.92 -17.46
C LEU A 261 -4.87 -14.23 -18.12
N TYR A 262 -5.01 -14.26 -19.45
CA TYR A 262 -5.25 -15.50 -20.20
C TYR A 262 -4.11 -16.51 -19.98
N ASN A 263 -2.86 -16.08 -20.08
CA ASN A 263 -1.70 -16.93 -19.86
C ASN A 263 -1.56 -17.39 -18.40
N VAL A 264 -1.90 -16.53 -17.43
CA VAL A 264 -2.02 -16.92 -16.02
C VAL A 264 -3.09 -17.99 -15.84
N ALA A 265 -4.25 -17.86 -16.49
CA ALA A 265 -5.31 -18.86 -16.44
C ALA A 265 -4.85 -20.19 -17.05
N LYS A 266 -4.14 -20.14 -18.18
CA LYS A 266 -3.56 -21.30 -18.88
C LYS A 266 -2.60 -22.06 -18.01
N THR A 267 -1.57 -21.40 -17.46
CA THR A 267 -0.57 -22.01 -16.58
C THR A 267 -1.19 -22.62 -15.31
N ARG A 268 -2.32 -22.06 -14.85
CA ARG A 268 -3.05 -22.56 -13.67
C ARG A 268 -4.07 -23.65 -13.97
N GLY A 269 -4.26 -24.05 -15.24
CA GLY A 269 -5.30 -25.00 -15.63
C GLY A 269 -6.72 -24.50 -15.33
N LYS A 270 -6.95 -23.19 -15.48
CA LYS A 270 -8.24 -22.52 -15.21
C LYS A 270 -8.96 -22.04 -16.47
N LEU A 271 -8.48 -22.42 -17.65
CA LEU A 271 -9.20 -22.23 -18.91
C LEU A 271 -10.30 -23.29 -19.07
N ARG A 272 -11.45 -22.86 -19.59
CA ARG A 272 -12.57 -23.72 -20.01
C ARG A 272 -13.11 -23.19 -21.32
N ASN A 273 -13.00 -23.95 -22.41
CA ASN A 273 -13.44 -23.52 -23.76
C ASN A 273 -12.90 -22.12 -24.14
N ASP A 274 -11.61 -21.88 -23.89
CA ASP A 274 -10.94 -20.58 -24.07
C ASP A 274 -11.46 -19.39 -23.22
N GLU A 275 -12.37 -19.64 -22.30
CA GLU A 275 -12.84 -18.66 -21.31
C GLU A 275 -12.19 -18.89 -19.94
N TYR A 276 -12.08 -17.82 -19.15
CA TYR A 276 -11.61 -17.87 -17.76
C TYR A 276 -12.33 -16.83 -16.90
N ASP A 277 -12.29 -17.04 -15.57
CA ASP A 277 -12.75 -16.04 -14.59
C ASP A 277 -11.72 -14.91 -14.50
N GLU A 278 -11.98 -13.83 -15.27
CA GLU A 278 -11.10 -12.66 -15.37
C GLU A 278 -10.85 -12.00 -14.01
N LEU A 279 -11.92 -11.74 -13.25
CA LEU A 279 -11.82 -11.13 -11.92
C LEU A 279 -11.02 -12.02 -10.96
N GLY A 280 -11.27 -13.33 -10.99
CA GLY A 280 -10.52 -14.31 -10.20
C GLY A 280 -9.04 -14.34 -10.54
N MET A 281 -8.68 -14.28 -11.84
CA MET A 281 -7.28 -14.26 -12.27
C MET A 281 -6.59 -12.94 -11.96
N ALA A 282 -7.27 -11.81 -12.12
CA ALA A 282 -6.77 -10.49 -11.73
C ALA A 282 -6.48 -10.42 -10.23
N LEU A 283 -7.42 -10.89 -9.39
CA LEU A 283 -7.21 -11.00 -7.95
C LEU A 283 -6.06 -11.95 -7.61
N HIS A 284 -5.94 -13.08 -8.31
CA HIS A 284 -4.83 -14.00 -8.10
C HIS A 284 -3.49 -13.34 -8.40
N TRP A 285 -3.37 -12.71 -9.56
CA TRP A 285 -2.18 -11.98 -10.01
C TRP A 285 -1.74 -10.93 -8.99
N VAL A 286 -2.65 -10.05 -8.58
CA VAL A 286 -2.32 -9.01 -7.56
C VAL A 286 -1.92 -9.65 -6.24
N ASN A 287 -2.59 -10.73 -5.81
CA ASN A 287 -2.29 -11.38 -4.54
C ASN A 287 -0.92 -12.08 -4.51
N LEU A 288 -0.38 -12.55 -5.65
CA LEU A 288 0.99 -13.09 -5.72
C LEU A 288 2.01 -12.03 -5.27
N TRP A 289 1.90 -10.82 -5.85
CA TRP A 289 2.76 -9.69 -5.55
C TRP A 289 2.49 -9.08 -4.17
N ARG A 290 1.23 -9.07 -3.74
CA ARG A 290 0.87 -8.59 -2.41
C ARG A 290 1.44 -9.47 -1.31
N GLN A 291 1.36 -10.81 -1.45
CA GLN A 291 1.83 -11.77 -0.45
C GLN A 291 3.34 -12.00 -0.51
N GLY A 292 3.96 -11.90 -1.69
CA GLY A 292 5.41 -11.97 -1.82
C GLY A 292 6.01 -13.31 -1.36
N LYS A 293 5.32 -14.43 -1.62
CA LYS A 293 5.71 -15.77 -1.14
C LYS A 293 7.04 -16.29 -1.71
N SER A 294 7.56 -15.65 -2.75
CA SER A 294 8.83 -15.96 -3.40
C SER A 294 9.65 -14.68 -3.55
N SER A 295 10.98 -14.81 -3.51
CA SER A 295 11.92 -13.70 -3.78
C SER A 295 11.75 -13.08 -5.16
N LYS A 296 11.07 -13.76 -6.09
CA LYS A 296 10.70 -13.24 -7.41
C LYS A 296 9.72 -12.07 -7.33
N TYR A 297 8.78 -12.10 -6.38
CA TYR A 297 7.69 -11.12 -6.29
C TYR A 297 8.11 -9.93 -5.42
N ARG A 298 9.15 -9.23 -5.85
CA ARG A 298 9.69 -8.02 -5.23
C ARG A 298 9.54 -6.84 -6.17
N GLY A 299 9.08 -5.72 -5.67
CA GLY A 299 8.88 -4.54 -6.51
C GLY A 299 8.49 -3.30 -5.73
N LEU A 300 8.45 -2.19 -6.45
CA LEU A 300 7.88 -0.93 -6.01
C LEU A 300 6.55 -0.70 -6.69
N PHE A 301 5.65 -0.06 -5.97
CA PHE A 301 4.28 0.24 -6.39
C PHE A 301 3.95 1.73 -6.34
N ASP A 302 4.92 2.56 -5.97
CA ASP A 302 4.85 4.02 -6.13
C ASP A 302 5.49 4.42 -7.46
N LEU A 303 4.68 4.99 -8.36
CA LEU A 303 5.15 5.45 -9.66
C LEU A 303 6.29 6.47 -9.52
N GLY A 304 6.13 7.46 -8.64
CA GLY A 304 7.16 8.47 -8.39
C GLY A 304 8.49 7.87 -7.89
N ALA A 305 8.43 6.83 -7.06
CA ALA A 305 9.62 6.14 -6.58
C ALA A 305 10.34 5.38 -7.70
N ILE A 306 9.59 4.71 -8.57
CA ILE A 306 10.13 3.98 -9.74
C ILE A 306 10.80 4.96 -10.70
N VAL A 307 10.11 6.06 -11.03
CA VAL A 307 10.66 7.11 -11.90
C VAL A 307 11.92 7.74 -11.32
N GLU A 308 11.99 7.93 -10.00
CA GLU A 308 13.17 8.49 -9.36
C GLU A 308 14.37 7.54 -9.41
N LEU A 309 14.15 6.23 -9.22
CA LEU A 309 15.17 5.18 -9.27
C LEU A 309 15.74 4.94 -10.66
N ASN A 310 14.91 5.00 -11.69
CA ASN A 310 15.32 4.81 -13.07
C ASN A 310 15.99 6.06 -13.68
N GLY A 311 16.24 7.09 -12.87
CA GLY A 311 17.14 8.20 -13.20
C GLY A 311 16.49 9.34 -14.00
N LYS A 312 17.30 10.02 -14.82
CA LYS A 312 16.90 11.19 -15.63
C LYS A 312 16.15 10.81 -16.90
N GLU A 313 16.46 9.66 -17.48
CA GLU A 313 15.91 9.22 -18.76
C GLU A 313 14.41 8.94 -18.69
N LEU A 314 13.97 8.14 -17.69
CA LEU A 314 12.54 7.90 -17.49
C LEU A 314 11.80 9.20 -17.12
N ARG A 315 12.42 10.10 -16.35
CA ARG A 315 11.83 11.42 -16.04
C ARG A 315 11.64 12.29 -17.27
N ALA A 316 12.64 12.37 -18.15
CA ALA A 316 12.54 13.13 -19.40
C ALA A 316 11.44 12.55 -20.28
N LEU A 317 11.43 11.24 -20.50
CA LEU A 317 10.41 10.55 -21.30
C LEU A 317 8.99 10.75 -20.75
N TYR A 318 8.80 10.74 -19.44
CA TYR A 318 7.51 11.03 -18.81
C TYR A 318 7.09 12.48 -18.99
N LYS A 319 8.02 13.41 -18.84
CA LYS A 319 7.76 14.84 -19.03
C LYS A 319 7.35 15.12 -20.47
N ASP A 320 8.11 14.59 -21.43
CA ASP A 320 7.83 14.72 -22.87
C ASP A 320 6.47 14.09 -23.22
N GLU A 321 6.14 12.93 -22.63
CA GLU A 321 4.85 12.28 -22.86
C GLU A 321 3.68 13.06 -22.24
N GLN A 322 3.87 13.66 -21.05
CA GLN A 322 2.87 14.53 -20.43
C GLN A 322 2.67 15.81 -21.25
N GLU A 323 3.73 16.40 -21.79
CA GLU A 323 3.66 17.54 -22.70
C GLU A 323 2.93 17.14 -23.99
N ARG A 324 3.30 16.02 -24.60
CA ARG A 324 2.61 15.46 -25.77
C ARG A 324 1.12 15.23 -25.51
N VAL A 325 0.74 14.64 -24.38
CA VAL A 325 -0.69 14.39 -24.04
C VAL A 325 -1.45 15.68 -23.74
N LYS A 326 -0.78 16.71 -23.21
CA LYS A 326 -1.37 18.04 -23.04
C LYS A 326 -1.57 18.75 -24.38
N GLU A 327 -0.64 18.59 -25.31
CA GLU A 327 -0.70 19.17 -26.67
C GLU A 327 -1.66 18.43 -27.59
N MET A 328 -1.79 17.12 -27.40
CA MET A 328 -2.89 16.38 -27.99
C MET A 328 -4.17 16.93 -27.37
N ASN A 329 -4.98 17.62 -28.16
CA ASN A 329 -6.34 18.09 -27.86
C ASN A 329 -7.33 16.96 -27.47
N VAL A 330 -6.90 15.95 -26.71
CA VAL A 330 -7.70 14.86 -26.15
C VAL A 330 -8.66 15.42 -25.11
N HIS A 331 -8.27 16.46 -24.36
CA HIS A 331 -9.19 17.18 -23.49
C HIS A 331 -10.25 17.95 -24.30
N GLN A 332 -9.86 18.59 -25.40
CA GLN A 332 -10.81 19.25 -26.30
C GLN A 332 -11.74 18.23 -26.96
N LYS A 333 -11.24 17.12 -27.49
CA LYS A 333 -12.04 16.06 -28.12
C LYS A 333 -12.95 15.32 -27.14
N LEU A 334 -12.55 15.14 -25.88
CA LEU A 334 -13.39 14.56 -24.84
C LEU A 334 -14.51 15.52 -24.42
N VAL A 335 -14.21 16.82 -24.26
CA VAL A 335 -15.20 17.88 -23.96
C VAL A 335 -16.10 18.19 -25.16
N ASP A 336 -15.61 18.03 -26.38
CA ASP A 336 -16.40 18.16 -27.60
C ASP A 336 -17.30 16.91 -27.84
N SER A 337 -16.91 15.75 -27.28
CA SER A 337 -17.70 14.50 -27.32
C SER A 337 -18.72 14.38 -26.18
N PHE A 338 -18.43 14.97 -25.03
CA PHE A 338 -19.30 15.10 -23.87
C PHE A 338 -19.36 16.59 -23.54
N GLY A 339 -20.40 17.29 -24.02
CA GLY A 339 -20.55 18.74 -23.84
C GLY A 339 -20.33 19.20 -22.40
N GLU A 340 -20.09 20.50 -22.20
CA GLU A 340 -19.59 21.12 -20.96
C GLU A 340 -20.36 20.78 -19.65
N ASP A 341 -21.54 20.16 -19.72
CA ASP A 341 -22.35 19.71 -18.59
C ASP A 341 -22.38 18.17 -18.39
N GLY A 342 -21.63 17.40 -19.18
CA GLY A 342 -21.64 15.94 -19.16
C GLY A 342 -22.86 15.31 -19.85
N THR A 343 -23.67 16.08 -20.58
CA THR A 343 -24.78 15.55 -21.38
C THR A 343 -24.44 15.57 -22.87
N SER A 344 -24.05 14.41 -23.40
CA SER A 344 -24.02 14.24 -24.86
C SER A 344 -25.47 14.21 -25.38
N THR A 345 -25.91 15.29 -26.04
CA THR A 345 -27.08 15.25 -26.92
C THR A 345 -26.72 14.42 -28.15
N SER A 346 -26.96 13.10 -28.10
CA SER A 346 -27.01 12.31 -29.32
C SER A 346 -28.11 12.90 -30.21
N LYS A 347 -27.75 13.40 -31.40
CA LYS A 347 -28.77 13.69 -32.43
C LYS A 347 -29.54 12.39 -32.66
N ALA A 348 -30.85 12.48 -32.46
CA ALA A 348 -31.80 11.38 -32.39
C ALA A 348 -31.54 10.24 -33.39
N ARG A 349 -31.05 9.09 -32.90
CA ARG A 349 -31.31 7.82 -33.59
C ARG A 349 -32.79 7.48 -33.35
N LYS A 350 -33.60 7.41 -34.42
CA LYS A 350 -34.99 6.94 -34.34
C LYS A 350 -35.00 5.55 -33.71
N ARG A 351 -35.65 5.41 -32.54
CA ARG A 351 -35.79 4.15 -31.80
C ARG A 351 -36.58 3.13 -32.62
N THR A 352 -36.05 1.92 -32.74
CA THR A 352 -36.68 0.83 -33.47
C THR A 352 -37.72 0.12 -32.61
N ALA A 353 -38.62 -0.66 -33.22
CA ALA A 353 -39.57 -1.50 -32.49
C ALA A 353 -38.86 -2.55 -31.61
N LYS A 354 -37.65 -2.97 -31.99
CA LYS A 354 -36.80 -3.89 -31.19
C LYS A 354 -36.36 -3.26 -29.87
N ASP A 355 -36.00 -1.98 -29.87
CA ASP A 355 -35.55 -1.28 -28.65
C ASP A 355 -36.68 -1.18 -27.63
N ARG A 356 -37.92 -0.94 -28.09
CA ARG A 356 -39.11 -0.90 -27.22
C ARG A 356 -39.47 -2.28 -26.65
N ALA A 357 -39.26 -3.34 -27.43
CA ALA A 357 -39.47 -4.71 -26.98
C ALA A 357 -38.45 -5.14 -25.92
N ALA A 358 -37.21 -4.65 -26.01
CA ALA A 358 -36.17 -4.89 -25.00
C ALA A 358 -36.48 -4.19 -23.66
N ASP A 359 -36.98 -2.96 -23.71
CA ASP A 359 -37.39 -2.21 -22.51
C ASP A 359 -38.57 -2.88 -21.78
N LEU A 360 -39.56 -3.38 -22.53
CA LEU A 360 -40.71 -4.12 -21.97
C LEU A 360 -40.29 -5.45 -21.31
N LYS A 361 -39.29 -6.14 -21.86
CA LYS A 361 -38.73 -7.35 -21.23
C LYS A 361 -37.98 -7.05 -19.93
N ASN A 362 -37.35 -5.89 -19.83
CA ASN A 362 -36.55 -5.51 -18.65
C ASN A 362 -37.37 -4.87 -17.51
N GLN A 363 -38.67 -4.62 -17.70
CA GLN A 363 -39.56 -4.16 -16.63
C GLN A 363 -40.01 -5.28 -15.66
N LEU A 364 -39.85 -6.55 -16.03
CA LEU A 364 -40.26 -7.70 -15.21
C LEU A 364 -39.28 -8.09 -14.08
N PHE A 365 -38.16 -7.38 -13.93
CA PHE A 365 -37.16 -7.63 -12.87
C PHE A 365 -37.07 -6.50 -11.82
N LYS A 366 -38.13 -5.70 -11.67
CA LYS A 366 -38.22 -4.65 -10.63
C LYS A 366 -39.50 -4.74 -9.79
N LEU A 367 -39.78 -5.94 -9.27
CA LEU A 367 -40.59 -6.12 -8.06
C LEU A 367 -39.80 -6.95 -7.05
#